data_AF-A0ABD6ERW6-F1
#
_entry.id   AF-A0ABD6ERW6-F1
#
_cell.length_a   1.000
_cell.length_b   1.000
_cell.length_c   1.000
_cell.angle_alpha   90.00
_cell.angle_beta   90.00
_cell.angle_gamma   90.00
#
_symmetry.space_group_name_H-M   'P 1'
#
loop_
_entity.id
_entity.type
_entity.pdbx_description
1 polymer ?
#
loop_
_entity_poly.entity_id
_entity_poly.type
_entity_poly.pdbx_seq_one_letter_code
_entity_poly.pdbx_strand_id
1 'polypeptide(L)'
;MGGWKLEASRFFILVAFPVASFWLFNQPNVFKTIMKNWKVPQSEEGDAAIKLFKETLNERRRKKEYENFLLQQMEFEEAKKYREEHNI
;
A
#
# COMPACT_ATOMS: atom_id res chain seq x y z
N MET A 1 -27.62 -52.17 11.86
CA MET A 1 -26.24 -51.67 11.63
C MET A 1 -26.19 -50.61 10.52
N GLY A 2 -26.93 -49.49 10.65
CA GLY A 2 -27.05 -48.45 9.61
C GLY A 2 -26.57 -47.05 10.01
N GLY A 3 -26.31 -46.79 11.31
CA GLY A 3 -25.96 -45.46 11.82
C GLY A 3 -24.58 -44.96 11.38
N TRP A 4 -23.64 -45.85 11.08
CA TRP A 4 -22.26 -45.47 10.71
C TRP A 4 -22.20 -44.66 9.41
N LYS A 5 -23.12 -44.88 8.46
CA LYS A 5 -23.19 -44.10 7.22
C LYS A 5 -23.61 -42.65 7.46
N LEU A 6 -24.48 -42.44 8.44
CA LEU A 6 -24.97 -41.11 8.82
C LEU A 6 -23.88 -40.32 9.58
N GLU A 7 -23.13 -41.00 10.44
CA GLU A 7 -21.99 -40.38 11.12
C GLU A 7 -20.87 -40.06 10.12
N ALA A 8 -20.55 -40.98 9.21
CA ALA A 8 -19.54 -40.74 8.17
C ALA A 8 -19.88 -39.56 7.26
N SER A 9 -21.15 -39.39 6.88
CA SER A 9 -21.57 -38.25 6.06
C SER A 9 -21.52 -36.92 6.84
N ARG A 10 -21.87 -36.91 8.13
CA ARG A 10 -21.71 -35.75 9.01
C ARG A 10 -20.26 -35.34 9.12
N PHE A 11 -19.35 -36.27 9.39
CA PHE A 11 -17.92 -36.00 9.45
C PHE A 11 -17.38 -35.51 8.12
N PHE A 12 -17.82 -36.10 7.01
CA PHE A 12 -17.43 -35.65 5.68
C PHE A 12 -17.84 -34.18 5.45
N ILE A 13 -19.07 -33.80 5.78
CA ILE A 13 -19.53 -32.41 5.65
C ILE A 13 -18.70 -31.49 6.56
N LEU A 14 -18.47 -31.87 7.82
CA LEU A 14 -17.71 -31.05 8.77
C LEU A 14 -16.27 -30.81 8.32
N VAL A 15 -15.65 -31.75 7.61
CA VAL A 15 -14.28 -31.62 7.11
C VAL A 15 -14.24 -30.94 5.74
N ALA A 16 -15.13 -31.33 4.82
CA ALA A 16 -15.14 -30.82 3.45
C ALA A 16 -15.67 -29.38 3.38
N PHE A 17 -16.65 -29.01 4.20
CA PHE A 17 -17.26 -27.68 4.18
C PHE A 17 -16.24 -26.55 4.42
N PRO A 18 -15.44 -26.52 5.50
CA PRO A 18 -14.50 -25.42 5.72
C PRO A 18 -13.45 -25.31 4.61
N VAL A 19 -12.97 -26.44 4.08
CA VAL A 19 -12.00 -26.47 2.98
C VAL A 19 -12.62 -25.95 1.68
N ALA A 20 -13.84 -26.40 1.35
CA ALA A 20 -14.56 -25.96 0.17
C ALA A 20 -14.96 -24.47 0.25
N SER A 21 -15.44 -24.03 1.42
CA SER A 21 -15.73 -22.61 1.67
C SER A 21 -14.48 -21.76 1.55
N PHE A 22 -13.37 -22.16 2.19
CA PHE A 22 -12.11 -21.43 2.05
C PHE A 22 -11.66 -21.34 0.59
N TRP A 23 -11.65 -22.46 -0.13
CA TRP A 23 -11.26 -22.48 -1.53
C TRP A 23 -12.14 -21.58 -2.42
N LEU A 24 -13.46 -21.59 -2.21
CA LEU A 24 -14.40 -20.78 -2.98
C LEU A 24 -14.25 -19.28 -2.68
N PHE A 25 -14.16 -18.91 -1.39
CA PHE A 25 -14.12 -17.50 -0.98
C PHE A 25 -12.72 -16.87 -1.06
N ASN A 26 -11.66 -17.68 -1.12
CA ASN A 26 -10.29 -17.20 -1.31
C ASN A 26 -9.98 -16.82 -2.77
N GLN A 27 -10.96 -16.89 -3.68
CA GLN A 27 -10.76 -16.47 -5.06
C GLN A 27 -10.67 -14.93 -5.16
N PRO A 28 -9.69 -14.37 -5.90
CA PRO A 28 -9.54 -12.92 -6.06
C PRO A 28 -10.78 -12.23 -6.62
N ASN A 29 -11.56 -12.92 -7.46
CA ASN A 29 -12.78 -12.37 -8.05
C ASN A 29 -13.90 -12.17 -7.04
N VAL A 30 -14.05 -13.12 -6.10
CA VAL A 30 -15.02 -13.04 -5.01
C VAL A 30 -14.63 -11.91 -4.06
N PHE A 31 -13.36 -11.86 -3.65
CA PHE A 31 -12.82 -10.79 -2.83
C PHE A 31 -13.02 -9.41 -3.47
N LYS A 32 -12.64 -9.25 -4.75
CA LYS A 32 -12.83 -7.98 -5.48
C LYS A 32 -14.30 -7.58 -5.54
N THR A 33 -15.21 -8.52 -5.75
CA THR A 33 -16.66 -8.21 -5.85
C THR A 33 -17.22 -7.76 -4.51
N ILE A 34 -16.85 -8.42 -3.42
CA ILE A 34 -17.26 -8.05 -2.05
C ILE A 34 -16.65 -6.69 -1.66
N MET A 35 -15.36 -6.49 -1.92
CA MET A 35 -14.65 -5.27 -1.55
C MET A 35 -14.95 -4.08 -2.45
N LYS A 36 -15.44 -4.28 -3.68
CA LYS A 36 -15.73 -3.20 -4.64
C LYS A 36 -16.67 -2.13 -4.07
N ASN A 37 -17.64 -2.55 -3.27
CA ASN A 37 -18.63 -1.67 -2.65
C ASN A 37 -18.39 -1.46 -1.15
N TRP A 38 -17.30 -2.04 -0.61
CA TRP A 38 -16.95 -1.87 0.78
C TRP A 38 -16.42 -0.46 1.01
N LYS A 39 -17.25 0.39 1.62
CA LYS A 39 -16.82 1.69 2.10
C LYS A 39 -16.12 1.49 3.42
N VAL A 40 -14.83 1.77 3.45
CA VAL A 40 -14.10 1.88 4.72
C VAL A 40 -14.82 2.94 5.55
N PRO A 41 -15.27 2.63 6.78
CA PRO A 41 -15.88 3.64 7.63
C PRO A 41 -14.87 4.76 7.83
N GLN A 42 -15.24 5.98 7.44
CA GLN A 42 -14.39 7.14 7.69
C GLN A 42 -14.37 7.37 9.19
N SER A 43 -13.25 7.03 9.82
CA SER A 43 -12.94 7.50 11.15
C SER A 43 -12.27 8.87 10.99
N GLU A 44 -12.77 9.87 11.71
CA GLU A 44 -12.14 11.21 11.73
C GLU A 44 -10.66 11.13 12.11
N GLU A 45 -10.30 10.15 12.96
CA GLU A 45 -8.91 9.83 13.33
C GLU A 45 -8.06 9.33 12.15
N GLY A 46 -8.63 8.46 11.30
CA GLY A 46 -7.94 7.92 10.13
C GLY A 46 -7.68 8.98 9.07
N ASP A 47 -8.66 9.86 8.85
CA ASP A 47 -8.52 10.98 7.92
C ASP A 47 -7.50 12.01 8.42
N ALA A 48 -7.47 12.29 9.72
CA ALA A 48 -6.44 13.14 10.34
C ALA A 48 -5.03 12.54 10.20
N ALA A 49 -4.88 11.23 10.43
CA ALA A 49 -3.61 10.54 10.27
C ALA A 49 -3.10 10.56 8.81
N ILE A 50 -4.01 10.34 7.84
CA ILE A 50 -3.67 10.40 6.41
C ILE A 50 -3.28 11.83 6.00
N LYS A 51 -3.95 12.85 6.53
CA LYS A 51 -3.62 14.25 6.27
C LYS A 51 -2.23 14.61 6.79
N LEU A 52 -1.93 14.28 8.04
CA LEU A 52 -0.60 14.47 8.65
C LEU A 52 0.48 13.73 7.84
N PHE A 53 0.21 12.48 7.45
CA PHE A 53 1.14 11.72 6.62
C PHE A 53 1.42 12.43 5.28
N LYS A 54 0.39 12.92 4.58
CA LYS A 54 0.56 13.69 3.34
C LYS A 54 1.36 14.97 3.56
N GLU A 55 1.14 15.69 4.66
CA GLU A 55 1.88 16.90 5.01
C GLU A 55 3.37 16.59 5.21
N THR A 56 3.71 15.53 5.97
CA THR A 56 5.11 15.13 6.18
C THR A 56 5.84 14.74 4.89
N LEU A 57 5.15 14.09 3.94
CA LEU A 57 5.72 13.74 2.64
C LEU A 57 6.00 14.99 1.79
N ASN A 58 5.10 15.96 1.82
CA ASN A 58 5.26 17.22 1.11
C ASN A 58 6.41 18.04 1.69
N GLU A 59 6.54 18.10 3.00
CA GLU A 59 7.67 18.79 3.65
C GLU A 59 9.01 18.16 3.30
N ARG A 60 9.09 16.82 3.31
CA ARG A 60 10.30 16.09 2.86
C ARG A 60 10.63 16.39 1.40
N ARG A 61 9.62 16.45 0.53
CA ARG A 61 9.81 16.78 -0.89
C ARG A 61 10.34 18.21 -1.04
N ARG A 62 9.75 19.21 -0.37
CA ARG A 62 10.21 20.61 -0.41
C ARG A 62 11.66 20.76 0.06
N LYS A 63 12.04 20.05 1.14
CA LYS A 63 13.44 20.06 1.63
C LYS A 63 14.41 19.51 0.59
N LYS A 64 14.09 18.38 -0.03
CA LYS A 64 14.92 17.80 -1.10
C LYS A 64 15.03 18.71 -2.32
N GLU A 65 13.93 19.33 -2.72
CA GLU A 65 13.93 20.29 -3.84
C GLU A 65 14.82 21.49 -3.54
N TYR A 66 14.76 22.01 -2.31
CA TYR A 66 15.62 23.09 -1.85
C TYR A 66 17.10 22.70 -1.79
N GLU A 67 17.43 21.53 -1.26
CA GLU A 67 18.80 21.00 -1.22
C GLU A 67 19.38 20.83 -2.64
N ASN A 68 18.59 20.27 -3.56
CA ASN A 68 19.00 20.12 -4.96
C ASN A 68 19.23 21.48 -5.63
N PHE A 69 18.39 22.47 -5.34
CA PHE A 69 18.57 23.82 -5.88
C PHE A 69 19.87 24.47 -5.40
N LEU A 70 20.21 24.31 -4.11
CA LEU A 70 21.47 24.83 -3.55
C LEU A 70 22.70 24.14 -4.18
N LEU A 71 22.64 22.83 -4.37
CA LEU A 71 23.72 22.09 -5.04
C LEU A 71 23.95 22.61 -6.47
N GLN A 72 22.87 22.82 -7.23
CA GLN A 72 22.96 23.37 -8.58
C GLN A 72 23.55 24.78 -8.61
N GLN A 73 23.25 25.63 -7.62
CA GLN A 73 23.85 26.96 -7.52
C GLN A 73 25.35 26.88 -7.24
N MET A 74 25.78 26.00 -6.33
CA MET A 74 27.21 25.80 -6.04
C MET A 74 27.96 25.27 -7.27
N GLU A 75 27.42 24.26 -7.97
CA GLU A 75 28.00 23.74 -9.21
C GLU A 75 28.11 24.82 -10.29
N PHE A 76 27.11 25.71 -10.40
CA PHE A 76 27.14 26.82 -11.35
C PHE A 76 28.22 27.85 -10.99
N GLU A 77 28.36 28.21 -9.71
CA GLU A 77 29.42 29.12 -9.25
C GLU A 77 30.82 28.54 -9.43
N GLU A 78 31.02 27.26 -9.14
CA GLU A 78 32.27 26.55 -9.37
C GLU A 78 32.62 26.50 -10.86
N ALA A 79 31.64 26.16 -11.71
CA ALA A 79 31.83 26.17 -13.16
C ALA A 79 32.16 27.56 -13.70
N LYS A 80 31.57 28.63 -13.12
CA LYS A 80 31.88 30.01 -13.47
C LYS A 80 33.33 30.38 -13.10
N LYS A 81 33.75 30.07 -11.87
CA LYS A 81 35.14 30.29 -11.42
C LYS A 81 36.14 29.52 -12.29
N TYR A 82 35.85 28.26 -12.62
CA TYR A 82 36.71 27.45 -13.47
C TYR A 82 36.90 28.07 -14.86
N ARG A 83 35.85 28.64 -15.46
CA ARG A 83 35.91 29.35 -16.75
C ARG A 83 36.75 30.62 -16.67
N GLU A 84 36.55 31.42 -15.61
CA GLU A 84 37.33 32.63 -15.36
C GLU A 84 38.83 32.32 -15.17
N GLU A 85 39.17 31.23 -14.48
CA GLU A 85 40.57 30.80 -14.27
C GLU A 85 41.23 30.22 -15.53
N HIS A 86 40.47 29.50 -16.38
CA HIS A 86 41.00 28.86 -17.59
C HIS A 86 40.86 29.72 -18.86
N ASN A 87 40.31 30.93 -18.74
CA ASN A 87 40.19 31.93 -19.82
C ASN A 87 39.43 31.38 -21.06
N ILE A 88 38.37 30.61 -20.83
CA ILE A 88 37.42 30.08 -21.84
C ILE A 88 36.05 30.74 -21.64
#